data_AF-A0A8J7T4I8-F1
#
_entry.id   AF-A0A8J7T4I8-F1
#
_cell.length_a   1.000
_cell.length_b   1.000
_cell.length_c   1.000
_cell.angle_alpha   90.00
_cell.angle_beta   90.00
_cell.angle_gamma   90.00
#
_symmetry.space_group_name_H-M   'P 1'
#
loop_
_entity.id
_entity.type
_entity.pdbx_description
1 polymer ?
#
loop_
_entity_poly.entity_id
_entity_poly.type
_entity_poly.pdbx_seq_one_letter_code
_entity_poly.pdbx_strand_id
1 'polypeptide(L)'
;MNPLSKFEFLVLVFLLLVLFSALVNPLFLFLAFLVFFLQYKYVEGEVRREYPEDWKKYLLTFTFYELMVSIMVFGISYSLFAGKSGSLLDLGRIYSAFFVIFAVFIIIAASMMFLRRRYTFGTVLFYKDEWVGVAVKGDLFSKIREGNYAVENPKKTKVTKGDRVRVRVEKKRFSGTFPSLLEEVRK
;
A
#
# COMPACT_ATOMS: atom_id res chain seq x y z
N MET A 1 21.45 6.80 16.17
CA MET A 1 20.20 6.04 15.98
C MET A 1 19.25 6.94 15.22
N ASN A 2 18.80 6.56 14.02
CA ASN A 2 17.73 7.31 13.35
C ASN A 2 16.43 7.09 14.15
N PRO A 3 15.76 8.14 14.64
CA PRO A 3 14.47 7.98 15.27
C PRO A 3 13.48 7.42 14.23
N LEU A 4 12.61 6.50 14.67
CA LEU A 4 11.46 6.05 13.89
C LEU A 4 10.70 7.27 13.37
N SER A 5 10.31 7.25 12.10
CA SER A 5 9.39 8.25 11.57
C SER A 5 8.08 8.22 12.37
N LYS A 6 7.40 9.36 12.46
CA LYS A 6 6.14 9.47 13.23
C LYS A 6 5.12 8.40 12.83
N PHE A 7 5.08 8.04 11.55
CA PHE A 7 4.21 6.99 11.03
C PHE A 7 4.61 5.59 11.53
N GLU A 8 5.89 5.23 11.44
CA GLU A 8 6.37 3.92 11.93
C GLU A 8 6.14 3.75 13.44
N PHE A 9 6.29 4.84 14.20
CA PHE A 9 5.95 4.83 15.63
C PHE A 9 4.47 4.54 15.85
N LEU A 10 3.57 5.20 15.10
CA LEU A 10 2.13 4.93 15.19
C LEU A 10 1.79 3.48 14.83
N VAL A 11 2.42 2.92 13.78
CA VAL A 11 2.23 1.52 13.38
C VAL A 11 2.69 0.58 14.48
N LEU A 12 3.87 0.81 15.06
CA LEU A 12 4.38 -0.01 16.16
C LEU A 12 3.44 0.00 17.37
N VAL A 13 3.00 1.20 17.80
CA VAL A 13 2.07 1.35 18.93
C VAL A 13 0.75 0.64 18.65
N PHE A 14 0.21 0.76 17.43
CA PHE A 14 -1.00 0.05 17.03
C PHE A 14 -0.85 -1.47 17.14
N LEU A 15 0.21 -2.04 16.56
CA LEU A 15 0.47 -3.48 16.60
C LEU A 15 0.65 -4.00 18.03
N LEU A 16 1.33 -3.23 18.89
CA LEU A 16 1.44 -3.56 20.30
C LEU A 16 0.07 -3.57 20.99
N LEU A 17 -0.79 -2.58 20.74
CA LEU A 17 -2.12 -2.54 21.32
C LEU A 17 -3.00 -3.71 20.82
N VAL A 18 -2.91 -4.08 19.54
CA VAL A 18 -3.58 -5.28 19.00
C VAL A 18 -3.08 -6.53 19.71
N LEU A 19 -1.77 -6.68 19.90
CA LEU A 19 -1.18 -7.79 20.65
C LEU A 19 -1.65 -7.83 22.11
N PHE A 20 -1.54 -6.72 22.84
CA PHE A 20 -2.02 -6.61 24.23
C PHE A 20 -3.52 -6.89 24.34
N SER A 21 -4.29 -6.55 23.32
CA SER A 21 -5.72 -6.85 23.30
C SER A 21 -6.03 -8.34 23.21
N ALA A 22 -5.20 -9.09 22.48
CA ALA A 22 -5.30 -10.54 22.38
C ALA A 22 -4.81 -11.24 23.66
N LEU A 23 -3.81 -10.68 24.35
CA LEU A 23 -3.13 -11.34 25.47
C LEU A 23 -3.64 -10.95 26.86
N VAL A 24 -4.08 -9.70 27.04
CA VAL A 24 -4.31 -9.11 28.36
C VAL A 24 -5.75 -8.64 28.52
N ASN A 25 -6.22 -7.73 27.66
CA ASN A 25 -7.54 -7.14 27.83
C ASN A 25 -8.12 -6.62 26.50
N PRO A 26 -9.34 -7.04 26.09
CA PRO A 26 -9.96 -6.57 24.86
C PRO A 26 -10.18 -5.05 24.79
N LEU A 27 -10.17 -4.32 25.92
CA LEU A 27 -10.23 -2.86 25.93
C LEU A 27 -9.06 -2.20 25.18
N PHE A 28 -7.91 -2.87 25.04
CA PHE A 28 -6.80 -2.37 24.23
C PHE A 28 -7.18 -2.29 22.73
N LEU A 29 -8.21 -2.99 22.24
CA LEU A 29 -8.74 -2.81 20.88
C LEU A 29 -9.30 -1.41 20.68
N PHE A 30 -9.92 -0.81 21.69
CA PHE A 30 -10.43 0.56 21.59
C PHE A 30 -9.29 1.56 21.42
N LEU A 31 -8.21 1.41 22.20
CA LEU A 31 -7.01 2.21 22.04
C LEU A 31 -6.34 1.97 20.68
N ALA A 32 -6.26 0.71 20.23
CA ALA A 32 -5.76 0.37 18.90
C ALA A 32 -6.58 1.06 17.80
N PHE A 33 -7.91 1.09 17.93
CA PHE A 33 -8.78 1.78 16.98
C PHE A 33 -8.52 3.29 16.92
N LEU A 34 -8.28 3.94 18.07
CA LEU A 34 -7.90 5.35 18.11
C LEU A 34 -6.57 5.61 17.39
N VAL A 35 -5.56 4.76 17.61
CA VAL A 35 -4.27 4.86 16.94
C VAL A 35 -4.40 4.60 15.43
N PHE A 36 -5.19 3.59 15.04
CA PHE A 36 -5.51 3.33 13.64
C PHE A 36 -6.19 4.53 12.99
N PHE A 37 -7.14 5.19 13.68
CA PHE A 37 -7.77 6.39 13.16
C PHE A 37 -6.77 7.54 12.93
N LEU A 38 -5.80 7.71 13.82
CA LEU A 38 -4.72 8.69 13.63
C LEU A 38 -3.84 8.35 12.41
N GLN A 39 -3.46 7.08 12.26
CA GLN A 39 -2.73 6.62 11.08
C GLN A 39 -3.54 6.83 9.79
N TYR A 40 -4.82 6.46 9.80
CA TYR A 40 -5.73 6.65 8.68
C TYR A 40 -5.80 8.12 8.27
N LYS A 41 -5.93 9.04 9.25
CA LYS A 41 -5.94 10.48 8.97
C LYS A 41 -4.62 10.99 8.42
N TYR A 42 -3.50 10.49 8.94
CA TYR A 42 -2.17 10.82 8.44
C TYR A 42 -2.00 10.36 6.98
N VAL A 43 -2.31 9.09 6.69
CA VAL A 43 -2.23 8.50 5.35
C VAL A 43 -3.23 9.17 4.41
N GLU A 44 -4.45 9.49 4.86
CA GLU A 44 -5.45 10.21 4.06
C GLU A 44 -4.91 11.55 3.55
N GLY A 45 -4.23 12.32 4.40
CA GLY A 45 -3.61 13.59 4.01
C GLY A 45 -2.51 13.41 2.96
N GLU A 46 -1.58 12.50 3.21
CA GLU A 46 -0.45 12.24 2.29
C GLU A 46 -0.97 11.68 0.94
N VAL A 47 -1.84 10.67 0.97
CA VAL A 47 -2.38 10.05 -0.24
C VAL A 47 -3.24 11.02 -1.05
N ARG A 48 -4.03 11.90 -0.41
CA ARG A 48 -4.79 12.93 -1.15
C ARG A 48 -3.86 13.93 -1.83
N ARG A 49 -2.72 14.29 -1.20
CA ARG A 49 -1.72 15.18 -1.79
C ARG A 49 -1.02 14.51 -2.98
N GLU A 50 -0.67 13.24 -2.85
CA GLU A 50 0.13 12.53 -3.85
C GLU A 50 -0.69 11.90 -4.97
N TYR A 51 -1.88 11.39 -4.67
CA TYR A 51 -2.77 10.64 -5.58
C TYR A 51 -4.24 11.10 -5.48
N PRO A 52 -4.57 12.39 -5.73
CA PRO A 52 -5.93 12.94 -5.64
C PRO A 52 -6.96 12.25 -6.56
N GLU A 53 -6.55 11.57 -7.63
CA GLU A 53 -7.48 10.86 -8.52
C GLU A 53 -7.94 9.51 -7.94
N ASP A 54 -7.07 8.84 -7.19
CA ASP A 54 -7.30 7.46 -6.72
C ASP A 54 -7.09 7.31 -5.21
N TRP A 55 -7.09 8.41 -4.46
CA TRP A 55 -6.77 8.39 -3.03
C TRP A 55 -7.64 7.40 -2.25
N LYS A 56 -8.93 7.27 -2.62
CA LYS A 56 -9.84 6.30 -2.00
C LYS A 56 -9.36 4.85 -2.16
N LYS A 57 -8.79 4.48 -3.31
CA LYS A 57 -8.30 3.12 -3.57
C LYS A 57 -7.04 2.83 -2.77
N TYR A 58 -6.13 3.79 -2.69
CA TYR A 58 -4.92 3.70 -1.86
C TYR A 58 -5.28 3.58 -0.38
N LEU A 59 -6.20 4.41 0.08
CA LEU A 59 -6.71 4.38 1.45
C LEU A 59 -7.42 3.07 1.79
N LEU A 60 -8.25 2.55 0.86
CA LEU A 60 -8.88 1.25 1.01
C LEU A 60 -7.84 0.12 1.10
N THR A 61 -6.79 0.19 0.29
CA THR A 61 -5.69 -0.79 0.30
C THR A 61 -4.92 -0.73 1.62
N PHE A 62 -4.65 0.47 2.13
CA PHE A 62 -4.05 0.68 3.45
C PHE A 62 -4.91 0.08 4.56
N THR A 63 -6.20 0.44 4.63
CA THR A 63 -7.13 -0.12 5.63
C THR A 63 -7.22 -1.64 5.54
N PHE A 64 -7.27 -2.20 4.33
CA PHE A 64 -7.31 -3.64 4.13
C PHE A 64 -6.03 -4.32 4.62
N TYR A 65 -4.88 -3.72 4.33
CA TYR A 65 -3.59 -4.22 4.81
C TYR A 65 -3.52 -4.22 6.35
N GLU A 66 -3.86 -3.11 7.00
CA GLU A 66 -3.87 -3.00 8.47
C GLU A 66 -4.83 -4.01 9.11
N LEU A 67 -6.01 -4.22 8.51
CA LEU A 67 -6.96 -5.23 8.97
C LEU A 67 -6.38 -6.65 8.86
N MET A 68 -5.76 -6.98 7.72
CA MET A 68 -5.14 -8.29 7.51
C MET A 68 -4.00 -8.55 8.50
N VAL A 69 -3.15 -7.56 8.73
CA VAL A 69 -2.06 -7.65 9.72
C VAL A 69 -2.64 -7.82 11.12
N SER A 70 -3.71 -7.08 11.47
CA SER A 70 -4.37 -7.20 12.77
C SER A 70 -4.97 -8.58 13.00
N ILE A 71 -5.65 -9.15 11.99
CA ILE A 71 -6.18 -10.53 12.04
C ILE A 71 -5.03 -11.52 12.21
N MET A 72 -3.91 -11.32 11.53
CA MET A 72 -2.73 -12.17 11.65
C MET A 72 -2.15 -12.11 13.06
N VAL A 73 -1.91 -10.91 13.60
CA VAL A 73 -1.40 -10.71 14.97
C VAL A 73 -2.36 -11.33 15.98
N PHE A 74 -3.66 -11.07 15.87
CA PHE A 74 -4.67 -11.60 16.78
C PHE A 74 -4.77 -13.13 16.69
N GLY A 75 -4.80 -13.69 15.48
CA GLY A 75 -4.90 -15.13 15.24
C GLY A 75 -3.67 -15.91 15.69
N ILE A 76 -2.45 -15.38 15.46
CA ILE A 76 -1.21 -15.96 15.98
C ILE A 76 -1.20 -15.88 17.50
N SER A 77 -1.54 -14.73 18.08
CA SER A 77 -1.56 -14.53 19.54
C SER A 77 -2.58 -15.46 20.21
N TYR A 78 -3.78 -15.59 19.65
CA TYR A 78 -4.76 -16.54 20.16
C TYR A 78 -4.25 -17.98 20.03
N SER A 79 -3.67 -18.37 18.89
CA SER A 79 -3.18 -19.74 18.70
C SER A 79 -2.01 -20.10 19.63
N LEU A 80 -1.14 -19.13 19.94
CA LEU A 80 0.02 -19.35 20.81
C LEU A 80 -0.32 -19.29 22.31
N PHE A 81 -1.31 -18.49 22.71
CA PHE A 81 -1.59 -18.20 24.12
C PHE A 81 -2.96 -18.72 24.61
N ALA A 82 -3.86 -19.16 23.72
CA ALA A 82 -5.09 -19.86 24.11
C ALA A 82 -4.78 -21.29 24.55
N GLY A 83 -4.49 -21.45 25.84
CA GLY A 83 -4.43 -22.76 26.50
C GLY A 83 -3.37 -22.82 27.59
N LYS A 84 -3.78 -22.56 28.83
CA LYS A 84 -3.11 -23.13 30.00
C LYS A 84 -3.29 -24.65 29.96
N SER A 85 -2.37 -25.39 29.35
CA SER A 85 -2.03 -26.79 29.71
C SER A 85 -0.92 -27.35 28.81
N GLY A 86 0.27 -27.54 29.38
CA GLY A 86 0.91 -28.85 29.39
C GLY A 86 1.74 -29.37 28.21
N SER A 87 1.85 -28.69 27.08
CA SER A 87 2.78 -29.13 26.01
C SER A 87 3.39 -27.95 25.27
N LEU A 88 4.72 -27.91 25.24
CA LEU A 88 5.53 -26.77 24.82
C LEU A 88 5.38 -26.44 23.32
N LEU A 89 4.89 -27.35 22.48
CA LEU A 89 4.70 -27.17 21.04
C LEU A 89 3.62 -28.14 20.55
N ASP A 90 2.36 -27.84 20.79
CA ASP A 90 1.26 -28.57 20.16
C ASP A 90 1.28 -28.24 18.65
N LEU A 91 1.82 -29.14 17.83
CA LEU A 91 2.04 -28.94 16.38
C LEU A 91 0.77 -28.39 15.70
N GLY A 92 -0.42 -28.80 16.15
CA GLY A 92 -1.70 -28.31 15.62
C GLY A 92 -1.88 -26.79 15.73
N ARG A 93 -1.39 -26.14 16.80
CA ARG A 93 -1.47 -24.68 17.01
C ARG A 93 -0.46 -23.92 16.16
N ILE A 94 0.70 -24.53 15.93
CA ILE A 94 1.71 -24.00 15.02
C ILE A 94 1.17 -24.08 13.59
N TYR A 95 0.58 -25.22 13.20
CA TYR A 95 -0.09 -25.38 11.91
C TYR A 95 -1.23 -24.38 11.73
N SER A 96 -2.08 -24.13 12.73
CA SER A 96 -3.15 -23.14 12.61
C SER A 96 -2.61 -21.72 12.40
N ALA A 97 -1.56 -21.33 13.11
CA ALA A 97 -0.89 -20.05 12.90
C ALA A 97 -0.30 -19.94 11.48
N PHE A 98 0.35 -20.99 10.97
CA PHE A 98 0.85 -21.03 9.59
C PHE A 98 -0.28 -20.93 8.56
N PHE A 99 -1.41 -21.60 8.77
CA PHE A 99 -2.57 -21.51 7.89
C PHE A 99 -3.15 -20.09 7.85
N VAL A 100 -3.24 -19.40 8.98
CA VAL A 100 -3.68 -18.00 9.03
C VAL A 100 -2.73 -17.09 8.26
N ILE A 101 -1.41 -17.24 8.47
CA ILE A 101 -0.40 -16.47 7.72
C ILE A 101 -0.52 -16.73 6.22
N PHE A 102 -0.64 -18.00 5.81
CA PHE A 102 -0.74 -18.38 4.42
C PHE A 102 -2.03 -17.88 3.76
N ALA A 103 -3.17 -17.97 4.46
CA ALA A 103 -4.44 -17.45 3.97
C ALA A 103 -4.38 -15.93 3.77
N VAL A 104 -3.83 -15.19 4.75
CA VAL A 104 -3.62 -13.74 4.65
C VAL A 104 -2.72 -13.41 3.45
N PHE A 105 -1.63 -14.16 3.27
CA PHE A 105 -0.73 -13.97 2.13
C PHE A 105 -1.42 -14.20 0.78
N ILE A 106 -2.23 -15.26 0.65
CA ILE A 106 -3.02 -15.52 -0.56
C ILE A 106 -3.98 -14.36 -0.83
N ILE A 107 -4.70 -13.89 0.19
CA ILE A 107 -5.67 -12.80 0.04
C ILE A 107 -4.97 -11.50 -0.39
N ILE A 108 -3.81 -11.19 0.19
CA ILE A 108 -2.98 -10.03 -0.21
C ILE A 108 -2.48 -10.20 -1.66
N ALA A 109 -1.97 -11.38 -2.02
CA ALA A 109 -1.48 -11.64 -3.37
C ALA A 109 -2.61 -11.54 -4.43
N ALA A 110 -3.78 -12.11 -4.12
CA ALA A 110 -4.96 -12.08 -4.98
C ALA A 110 -5.48 -10.65 -5.15
N SER A 111 -5.67 -9.90 -4.06
CA SER A 111 -6.10 -8.49 -4.13
C SER A 111 -5.12 -7.64 -4.94
N MET A 112 -3.81 -7.81 -4.76
CA MET A 112 -2.79 -7.14 -5.57
C MET A 112 -2.78 -7.56 -7.05
N MET A 113 -3.35 -8.71 -7.42
CA MET A 113 -3.52 -9.09 -8.82
C MET A 113 -4.71 -8.38 -9.46
N PHE A 114 -5.84 -8.28 -8.76
CA PHE A 114 -7.06 -7.64 -9.25
C PHE A 114 -6.97 -6.13 -9.32
N LEU A 115 -6.18 -5.50 -8.44
CA LEU A 115 -6.01 -4.05 -8.39
C LEU A 115 -4.99 -3.50 -9.41
N ARG A 116 -4.47 -4.34 -10.32
CA ARG A 116 -3.49 -3.88 -11.32
C ARG A 116 -4.13 -3.02 -12.40
N ARG A 117 -3.43 -1.94 -12.78
CA ARG A 117 -3.82 -1.06 -13.88
C ARG A 117 -2.69 -0.86 -14.88
N ARG A 118 -3.05 -0.50 -16.12
CA ARG A 118 -2.12 -0.22 -17.23
C ARG A 118 -1.92 1.28 -17.48
N TYR A 119 -2.11 2.10 -16.45
CA TYR A 119 -1.86 3.54 -16.52
C TYR A 119 -1.35 4.03 -15.17
N THR A 120 -0.67 5.16 -15.17
CA THR A 120 -0.22 5.88 -13.97
C THR A 120 -0.39 7.38 -14.16
N PHE A 121 -0.21 8.14 -13.09
CA PHE A 121 -0.23 9.60 -13.13
C PHE A 121 1.16 10.14 -12.86
N GLY A 122 1.52 11.23 -13.53
CA GLY A 122 2.74 11.95 -13.27
C GLY A 122 2.63 13.43 -13.58
N THR A 123 3.68 14.16 -13.27
CA THR A 123 3.77 15.61 -13.47
C THR A 123 4.76 15.92 -14.58
N VAL A 124 4.37 16.78 -15.50
CA VAL A 124 5.21 17.17 -16.65
C VAL A 124 6.40 18.00 -16.17
N LEU A 125 7.61 17.55 -16.54
CA LEU A 125 8.88 18.23 -16.30
C LEU A 125 9.31 19.10 -17.48
N PHE A 126 9.20 18.55 -18.68
CA PHE A 126 9.54 19.22 -19.94
C PHE A 126 8.74 18.63 -21.10
N TYR A 127 8.63 19.40 -22.17
CA TYR A 127 8.01 18.99 -23.43
C TYR A 127 8.96 19.35 -24.58
N LYS A 128 9.31 18.37 -25.41
CA LYS A 128 10.14 18.57 -26.60
C LYS A 128 9.63 17.68 -27.74
N ASP A 129 9.13 18.31 -28.78
CA ASP A 129 8.61 17.66 -29.99
C ASP A 129 7.53 16.61 -29.66
N GLU A 130 7.85 15.33 -29.84
CA GLU A 130 6.95 14.19 -29.60
C GLU A 130 7.19 13.52 -28.24
N TRP A 131 8.12 14.04 -27.43
CA TRP A 131 8.50 13.48 -26.13
C TRP A 131 8.14 14.41 -24.98
N VAL A 132 7.60 13.82 -23.92
CA VAL A 132 7.27 14.51 -22.67
C VAL A 132 8.09 13.85 -21.55
N GLY A 133 8.83 14.65 -20.79
CA GLY A 133 9.42 14.20 -19.55
C GLY A 133 8.39 14.26 -18.44
N VAL A 134 8.13 13.13 -17.77
CA VAL A 134 7.12 13.01 -16.71
C VAL A 134 7.77 12.46 -15.44
N ALA A 135 7.61 13.19 -14.34
CA ALA A 135 7.92 12.70 -12.99
C ALA A 135 6.75 11.86 -12.49
N VAL A 136 7.00 10.57 -12.24
CA VAL A 136 5.99 9.64 -11.73
C VAL A 136 6.35 9.29 -10.30
N LYS A 137 5.40 9.47 -9.37
CA LYS A 137 5.50 8.93 -8.01
C LYS A 137 5.22 7.43 -8.04
N GLY A 138 5.91 6.65 -7.20
CA GLY A 138 5.81 5.19 -7.21
C GLY A 138 4.36 4.70 -7.03
N ASP A 139 3.83 3.98 -8.01
CA ASP A 139 2.41 3.62 -8.08
C ASP A 139 2.22 2.13 -7.84
N LEU A 140 1.54 1.80 -6.72
CA LEU A 140 1.29 0.43 -6.28
C LEU A 140 0.51 -0.38 -7.32
N PHE A 141 -0.45 0.24 -7.99
CA PHE A 141 -1.40 -0.43 -8.88
C PHE A 141 -0.83 -0.62 -10.29
N SER A 142 0.06 0.27 -10.74
CA SER A 142 0.75 0.11 -12.02
C SER A 142 2.12 -0.54 -11.90
N LYS A 143 2.64 -0.75 -10.68
CA LYS A 143 3.96 -1.32 -10.39
C LYS A 143 5.11 -0.52 -11.02
N ILE A 144 4.94 0.79 -11.14
CA ILE A 144 5.98 1.70 -11.60
C ILE A 144 6.75 2.21 -10.40
N ARG A 145 8.07 2.24 -10.52
CA ARG A 145 8.95 2.84 -9.52
C ARG A 145 8.93 4.36 -9.67
N GLU A 146 9.12 5.04 -8.56
CA GLU A 146 9.30 6.49 -8.58
C GLU A 146 10.51 6.87 -9.46
N GLY A 147 10.33 7.90 -10.29
CA GLY A 147 11.38 8.36 -11.19
C GLY A 147 10.89 9.29 -12.29
N ASN A 148 11.85 9.72 -13.12
CA ASN A 148 11.59 10.57 -14.27
C ASN A 148 11.65 9.72 -15.54
N TYR A 149 10.59 9.79 -16.34
CA TYR A 149 10.44 8.97 -17.54
C TYR A 149 10.17 9.85 -18.75
N ALA A 150 10.77 9.49 -19.89
CA ALA A 150 10.40 10.07 -21.18
C ALA A 150 9.26 9.24 -21.77
N VAL A 151 8.17 9.90 -22.14
CA VAL A 151 6.95 9.26 -22.66
C VAL A 151 6.58 9.88 -23.99
N GLU A 152 6.07 9.08 -24.91
CA GLU A 152 5.66 9.54 -26.24
C GLU A 152 4.32 10.29 -26.16
N ASN A 153 4.20 11.38 -26.91
CA ASN A 153 2.98 12.17 -27.09
C ASN A 153 2.54 12.13 -28.56
N PRO A 154 2.05 10.97 -29.05
CA PRO A 154 1.69 10.79 -30.46
C PRO A 154 0.57 11.73 -30.91
N LYS A 155 -0.29 12.16 -29.96
CA LYS A 155 -1.40 13.09 -30.23
C LYS A 155 -0.96 14.56 -30.28
N LYS A 156 0.32 14.87 -30.05
CA LYS A 156 0.87 16.25 -29.95
C LYS A 156 0.02 17.13 -29.03
N THR A 157 -0.44 16.53 -27.92
CA THR A 157 -1.30 17.21 -26.95
C THR A 157 -0.51 18.33 -26.29
N LYS A 158 -1.05 19.56 -26.28
CA LYS A 158 -0.41 20.69 -25.60
C LYS A 158 -0.35 20.42 -24.10
N VAL A 159 0.86 20.36 -23.56
CA VAL A 159 1.15 20.19 -22.13
C VAL A 159 2.05 21.32 -21.65
N THR A 160 1.81 21.79 -20.43
CA THR A 160 2.67 22.75 -19.74
C THR A 160 3.45 22.08 -18.61
N LYS A 161 4.62 22.63 -18.27
CA LYS A 161 5.38 22.16 -17.12
C LYS A 161 4.55 22.33 -15.85
N GLY A 162 4.47 21.27 -15.05
CA GLY A 162 3.62 21.20 -13.86
C GLY A 162 2.24 20.58 -14.10
N ASP A 163 1.83 20.38 -15.35
CA ASP A 163 0.58 19.69 -15.65
C ASP A 163 0.59 18.26 -15.14
N ARG A 164 -0.56 17.79 -14.70
CA ARG A 164 -0.76 16.42 -14.27
C ARG A 164 -1.26 15.59 -15.45
N VAL A 165 -0.59 14.49 -15.75
CA VAL A 165 -0.87 13.70 -16.95
C VAL A 165 -1.08 12.24 -16.62
N ARG A 166 -2.00 11.62 -17.36
CA ARG A 166 -2.20 10.18 -17.35
C ARG A 166 -1.32 9.55 -18.41
N VAL A 167 -0.50 8.61 -18.00
CA VAL A 167 0.43 7.91 -18.87
C VAL A 167 0.08 6.42 -18.91
N ARG A 168 -0.02 5.84 -20.11
CA ARG A 168 -0.13 4.40 -20.30
C ARG A 168 1.15 3.73 -19.85
N VAL A 169 0.95 2.56 -19.27
CA VAL A 169 2.00 1.74 -18.71
C VAL A 169 2.05 0.42 -19.48
N GLU A 170 3.22 0.13 -20.02
CA GLU A 170 3.49 -1.10 -20.74
C GLU A 170 4.34 -2.05 -19.92
N LYS A 171 4.04 -3.34 -20.07
CA LYS A 171 4.79 -4.42 -19.44
C LYS A 171 5.60 -5.12 -20.51
N LYS A 172 6.93 -4.93 -20.49
CA LYS A 172 7.85 -5.74 -21.30
C LYS A 172 8.15 -7.04 -20.54
N ARG A 173 8.25 -8.16 -21.26
CA ARG A 173 8.46 -9.50 -20.68
C ARG A 173 9.72 -9.59 -19.81
N PHE A 174 10.74 -8.76 -20.08
CA PHE A 174 12.07 -8.87 -19.43
C PHE A 174 12.57 -7.60 -18.74
N SER A 175 12.06 -6.41 -19.08
CA SER A 175 12.57 -5.12 -18.55
C SER A 175 11.66 -4.47 -17.50
N GLY A 176 10.65 -5.20 -17.01
CA GLY A 176 9.67 -4.67 -16.07
C GLY A 176 8.60 -3.79 -16.71
N THR A 177 7.99 -2.97 -15.86
CA THR A 177 6.85 -2.12 -16.20
C THR A 177 7.33 -0.68 -16.34
N PHE A 178 7.02 -0.01 -17.46
CA PHE A 178 7.47 1.36 -17.73
C PHE A 178 6.33 2.19 -18.34
N PRO A 179 6.29 3.51 -18.06
CA PRO A 179 5.37 4.40 -18.76
C PRO A 179 5.82 4.58 -20.21
N SER A 180 4.89 4.49 -21.17
CA SER A 180 5.19 4.55 -22.60
C SER A 180 4.53 5.73 -23.31
N LEU A 181 3.24 5.97 -23.07
CA LEU A 181 2.43 6.87 -23.91
C LEU A 181 1.60 7.84 -23.07
N LEU A 182 1.58 9.11 -23.45
CA LEU A 182 0.67 10.12 -22.90
C LEU A 182 -0.77 9.84 -23.38
N GLU A 183 -1.70 9.59 -22.45
CA GLU A 183 -3.11 9.31 -22.77
C GLU A 183 -4.00 10.56 -22.65
N GLU A 184 -3.85 11.32 -21.57
CA GLU A 184 -4.75 12.41 -21.18
C GLU A 184 -4.01 13.46 -20.33
N VAL A 185 -4.38 14.73 -20.47
CA VAL A 185 -3.92 15.84 -19.62
C VAL A 185 -5.03 16.20 -18.64
N ARG A 186 -4.70 16.26 -17.35
CA ARG A 186 -5.61 16.73 -16.30
C ARG A 186 -5.11 18.05 -15.74
N LYS A 187 -5.97 19.06 -15.83
CA LYS A 187 -5.77 20.39 -15.25
C LYS A 187 -6.41 20.45 -13.87
#